data_AF-A0A6B3GQT7-F1
#
_entry.id   AF-A0A6B3GQT7-F1
#
_cell.length_a   1.000
_cell.length_b   1.000
_cell.length_c   1.000
_cell.angle_alpha   90.00
_cell.angle_beta   90.00
_cell.angle_gamma   90.00
#
_symmetry.space_group_name_H-M   'P 1'
#
loop_
_entity.id
_entity.type
_entity.pdbx_description
1 polymer ?
#
loop_
_entity_poly.entity_id
_entity_poly.type
_entity_poly.pdbx_seq_one_letter_code
_entity_poly.pdbx_strand_id
1 'polypeptide(L)' 'KTARLVGRRSPVGLVLRRPDGRTAVAHKGTPVVTVTGEPAELLLFAYGRQSAADVQVEGDQAAVERVRK' A
#
# COMPACT_ATOMS: atom_id res chain seq x y z
N LYS A 1 5.06 14.01 1.39
CA LYS A 1 4.97 13.94 -0.08
C LYS A 1 5.82 12.80 -0.70
N THR A 2 6.12 11.71 0.04
CA THR A 2 7.01 10.61 -0.39
C THR A 2 6.31 9.37 -0.96
N ALA A 3 5.02 9.18 -0.69
CA ALA A 3 4.27 7.98 -1.10
C ALA A 3 4.26 7.71 -2.63
N ARG A 4 4.30 8.76 -3.46
CA ARG A 4 4.27 8.65 -4.93
C ARG A 4 5.56 8.08 -5.53
N LEU A 5 6.71 8.24 -4.86
CA LEU A 5 7.99 7.75 -5.38
C LEU A 5 8.13 6.24 -5.20
N VAL A 6 7.59 5.71 -4.10
CA VAL A 6 7.75 4.29 -3.74
C VAL A 6 6.68 3.41 -4.39
N GLY A 7 5.42 3.89 -4.51
CA GLY A 7 4.33 3.14 -5.13
C GLY A 7 4.36 3.07 -6.67
N ARG A 8 5.26 3.79 -7.35
CA ARG A 8 5.23 3.94 -8.82
C ARG A 8 5.43 2.62 -9.58
N ARG A 9 6.11 1.64 -8.99
CA ARG A 9 6.32 0.29 -9.56
C ARG A 9 5.24 -0.72 -9.17
N SER A 10 4.24 -0.32 -8.40
CA SER A 10 3.14 -1.22 -8.03
C SER A 10 2.38 -1.64 -9.30
N PRO A 11 2.16 -2.94 -9.53
CA PRO A 11 1.35 -3.43 -10.66
C PRO A 11 -0.14 -3.14 -10.51
N VAL A 12 -0.57 -2.62 -9.36
CA VAL A 12 -1.96 -2.29 -9.01
C VAL A 12 -2.06 -0.89 -8.41
N GLY A 13 -3.26 -0.31 -8.42
CA GLY A 13 -3.55 0.92 -7.67
C GLY A 13 -3.28 0.72 -6.18
N LEU A 14 -2.60 1.67 -5.55
CA LEU A 14 -2.19 1.57 -4.15
C LEU A 14 -2.57 2.85 -3.40
N VAL A 15 -3.37 2.67 -2.36
CA VAL A 15 -3.79 3.73 -1.44
C VAL A 15 -3.25 3.39 -0.05
N LEU A 16 -2.47 4.29 0.53
CA LEU A 16 -1.99 4.15 1.90
C LEU A 16 -2.92 4.94 2.81
N ARG A 17 -3.50 4.29 3.80
CA ARG A 17 -4.38 4.88 4.80
C ARG A 17 -3.70 4.77 6.16
N ARG A 18 -3.74 5.85 6.92
CA ARG A 18 -3.29 5.86 8.31
C ARG A 18 -4.50 5.67 9.25
N PRO A 19 -4.28 5.16 10.47
CA PRO A 19 -5.33 5.06 11.48
C PRO A 19 -5.88 6.44 11.88
N ASP A 20 -5.07 7.51 11.74
CA ASP A 20 -5.49 8.91 11.92
C ASP A 20 -6.45 9.44 10.84
N GLY A 21 -6.88 8.58 9.90
CA GLY A 21 -7.80 8.89 8.82
C GLY A 21 -7.15 9.54 7.60
N ARG A 22 -5.86 9.86 7.62
CA ARG A 22 -5.17 10.45 6.48
C ARG A 22 -4.91 9.39 5.42
N THR A 23 -5.18 9.74 4.17
CA THR A 23 -4.95 8.87 3.02
C THR A 23 -3.97 9.48 2.03
N ALA A 24 -3.17 8.64 1.41
CA ALA A 24 -2.21 9.01 0.39
C ALA A 24 -2.27 8.00 -0.76
N VAL A 25 -2.61 8.49 -1.95
CA VAL A 25 -2.56 7.66 -3.16
C VAL A 25 -1.11 7.49 -3.59
N ALA A 26 -0.58 6.29 -3.42
CA ALA A 26 0.79 5.92 -3.76
C ALA A 26 0.92 5.51 -5.23
N HIS A 27 -0.10 4.83 -5.78
CA HIS A 27 -0.19 4.49 -7.20
C HIS A 27 -1.64 4.63 -7.69
N LYS A 28 -1.83 5.21 -8.87
CA LYS A 28 -3.13 5.26 -9.54
C LYS A 28 -3.18 4.15 -10.58
N GLY A 29 -4.06 3.17 -10.40
CA GLY A 29 -4.24 2.03 -11.30
C GLY A 29 -5.43 1.19 -10.86
N THR A 30 -5.86 0.26 -11.71
CA THR A 30 -6.92 -0.70 -11.39
C THR A 30 -6.40 -2.11 -11.61
N PRO A 31 -6.71 -3.07 -10.71
CA PRO A 31 -7.50 -2.94 -9.47
C PRO A 31 -6.81 -2.10 -8.39
N VAL A 32 -7.57 -1.59 -7.42
CA VAL A 32 -7.06 -0.75 -6.31
C VAL A 32 -6.97 -1.57 -5.02
N VAL A 33 -5.87 -1.38 -4.29
CA VAL A 33 -5.62 -1.95 -2.96
C VAL A 33 -5.40 -0.81 -1.97
N THR A 34 -6.11 -0.87 -0.84
CA THR A 34 -5.94 0.04 0.29
C THR A 34 -5.14 -0.67 1.38
N VAL A 35 -4.11 -0.01 1.87
CA VAL A 35 -3.25 -0.53 2.94
C VAL A 35 -3.35 0.41 4.12
N THR A 36 -3.82 -0.11 5.24
CA THR A 36 -4.01 0.64 6.48
C THR A 36 -2.97 0.22 7.52
N GLY A 37 -2.29 1.18 8.13
CA GLY A 37 -1.32 0.89 9.19
C GLY A 37 -0.56 2.12 9.67
N GLU A 38 0.35 1.90 10.63
CA GLU A 38 1.22 2.96 11.14
C GLU A 38 2.14 3.50 10.02
N PRO A 39 2.53 4.79 10.06
CA PRO A 39 3.35 5.38 9.00
C PRO A 39 4.67 4.63 8.74
N ALA A 40 5.28 4.04 9.77
CA ALA A 40 6.48 3.23 9.64
C ALA A 40 6.21 1.91 8.89
N GLU A 41 5.12 1.23 9.24
CA GLU A 41 4.68 -0.02 8.60
C GLU A 41 4.29 0.19 7.13
N LEU A 42 3.58 1.29 6.84
CA LEU A 42 3.25 1.68 5.46
C LEU A 42 4.49 1.95 4.61
N LEU A 43 5.56 2.48 5.23
CA LEU A 43 6.84 2.64 4.55
C LEU A 43 7.49 1.28 4.30
N LEU A 44 7.58 0.40 5.31
CA LEU A 44 8.10 -0.97 5.12
C LEU A 44 7.37 -1.69 3.99
N PHE A 45 6.04 -1.61 3.98
CA PHE A 45 5.20 -2.14 2.92
C PHE A 45 5.55 -1.57 1.55
N ALA A 46 5.65 -0.24 1.43
CA ALA A 46 5.95 0.41 0.17
C ALA A 46 7.36 0.05 -0.35
N TYR A 47 8.33 -0.16 0.54
CA TYR A 47 9.69 -0.58 0.19
C TYR A 47 9.84 -2.10 -0.09
N GLY A 48 8.74 -2.85 -0.12
CA GLY A 48 8.73 -4.29 -0.44
C GLY A 48 9.05 -5.19 0.76
N ARG A 49 9.05 -4.66 1.99
CA ARG A 49 9.26 -5.44 3.23
C ARG A 49 7.92 -5.83 3.87
N GLN A 50 7.03 -6.36 3.05
CA GLN A 50 5.63 -6.55 3.43
C GLN A 50 5.44 -7.68 4.44
N SER A 51 6.33 -8.68 4.42
CA SER A 51 6.35 -9.79 5.39
C SER A 51 6.65 -9.33 6.82
N ALA A 52 7.30 -8.17 6.97
CA ALA A 52 7.67 -7.59 8.26
C ALA A 52 6.81 -6.36 8.61
N ALA A 53 5.85 -5.99 7.76
CA ALA A 53 5.00 -4.83 7.96
C ALA A 53 3.67 -5.24 8.59
N ASP A 54 3.32 -4.66 9.74
CA ASP A 54 2.01 -4.85 10.38
C ASP A 54 0.99 -3.90 9.76
N VAL A 55 0.37 -4.34 8.66
CA VAL A 55 -0.62 -3.56 7.92
C VAL A 55 -1.83 -4.41 7.52
N GLN A 56 -2.99 -3.76 7.52
CA GLN A 56 -4.22 -4.31 6.98
C GLN A 56 -4.28 -4.01 5.49
N VAL A 57 -4.51 -5.02 4.66
CA VAL A 57 -4.58 -4.89 3.21
C VAL A 57 -5.99 -5.25 2.76
N GLU A 58 -6.68 -4.29 2.15
CA GLU A 58 -8.05 -4.39 1.68
C GLU A 58 -8.10 -4.13 0.17
N GLY A 59 -8.85 -4.94 -0.57
CA GLY A 59 -9.00 -4.78 -2.01
C GLY A 59 -9.41 -6.08 -2.68
N ASP A 60 -9.40 -6.08 -4.02
CA ASP A 60 -9.61 -7.29 -4.80
C ASP A 60 -8.57 -8.36 -4.44
N GLN A 61 -9.00 -9.60 -4.19
CA GLN A 61 -8.13 -10.67 -3.70
C GLN A 61 -6.96 -10.95 -4.66
N ALA A 62 -7.21 -10.93 -5.98
CA ALA A 62 -6.17 -11.09 -6.99
C ALA A 62 -5.22 -9.88 -7.04
N ALA A 63 -5.67 -8.70 -6.61
CA ALA A 63 -4.81 -7.53 -6.46
C ALA A 63 -3.94 -7.60 -5.19
N VAL A 64 -4.52 -8.05 -4.08
CA VAL A 64 -3.81 -8.24 -2.81
C VAL A 64 -2.70 -9.28 -2.96
N GLU A 65 -2.96 -10.40 -3.64
CA GLU A 65 -1.95 -11.42 -3.93
C GLU A 65 -0.80 -10.89 -4.80
N ARG A 66 -1.09 -10.04 -5.79
CA ARG A 66 -0.05 -9.41 -6.61
C ARG A 66 0.85 -8.47 -5.82
N VAL A 67 0.32 -7.91 -4.74
CA VAL A 67 1.05 -6.99 -3.88
C VAL A 67 1.82 -7.73 -2.80
N ARG A 68 1.35 -8.86 -2.25
CA ARG A 68 2.01 -9.62 -1.17
C ARG A 68 3.16 -10.56 -1.62
N LYS A 69 3.86 -10.23 -2.71
CA LYS A 69 4.93 -11.08 -3.27
C LYS A 69 6.28 -10.84 -2.60
#